data_AF-A0A938VFF8-F1
#
_entry.id   AF-A0A938VFF8-F1
#
_cell.length_a   1.000
_cell.length_b   1.000
_cell.length_c   1.000
_cell.angle_alpha   90.00
_cell.angle_beta   90.00
_cell.angle_gamma   90.00
#
_symmetry.space_group_name_H-M   'P 1'
#
loop_
_entity.id
_entity.type
_entity.pdbx_description
1 polymer ?
#
loop_
_entity_poly.entity_id
_entity_poly.type
_entity_poly.pdbx_seq_one_letter_code
_entity_poly.pdbx_strand_id
1 'polypeptide(L)'
;MTRLEPFLERMPPDMPAAFEFRHPSWHDEETFAALAGRGVGLYITDSDDERLGTTPLVATATRVYFRLRRDSYDDESYKVWAARVSAWVAEGRDVFALLKHDIGLPGIEMGLELTRNLAADGALALPIAAPA
;
A
#
# COMPACT_ATOMS: atom_id res chain seq x y z
N MET A 1 -5.18 0.25 27.07
CA MET A 1 -5.71 1.43 26.35
C MET A 1 -4.57 2.13 25.65
N THR A 2 -4.42 1.76 24.39
CA THR A 2 -3.31 2.08 23.51
C THR A 2 -3.36 3.57 23.15
N ARG A 3 -2.21 4.28 23.09
CA ARG A 3 -2.15 5.75 22.85
C ARG A 3 -2.73 6.18 21.49
N LEU A 4 -3.01 5.22 20.60
CA LEU A 4 -3.50 5.44 19.25
C LEU A 4 -4.94 5.95 19.23
N GLU A 5 -5.87 5.31 19.93
CA GLU A 5 -7.28 5.69 19.92
C GLU A 5 -7.47 7.18 20.26
N PRO A 6 -7.00 7.69 21.43
CA PRO A 6 -7.11 9.11 21.78
C PRO A 6 -6.45 10.06 20.78
N PHE A 7 -5.44 9.60 20.03
CA PHE A 7 -4.82 10.37 18.97
C PHE A 7 -5.76 10.47 17.76
N LEU A 8 -6.29 9.34 17.30
CA LEU A 8 -7.22 9.28 16.17
C LEU A 8 -8.48 10.11 16.44
N GLU A 9 -8.93 10.21 17.69
CA GLU A 9 -10.09 11.04 18.05
C GLU A 9 -9.90 12.54 17.83
N ARG A 10 -8.65 13.00 17.84
CA ARG A 10 -8.28 14.41 17.67
C ARG A 10 -7.98 14.77 16.22
N MET A 11 -7.92 13.78 15.33
CA MET A 11 -7.73 14.04 13.92
C MET A 11 -8.98 14.69 13.32
N PRO A 12 -8.84 15.64 12.38
CA PRO A 12 -9.98 16.18 11.66
C PRO A 12 -10.73 15.04 10.93
N PRO A 13 -12.07 14.95 11.05
CA PRO A 13 -12.83 13.80 10.57
C PRO A 13 -12.73 13.60 9.05
N ASP A 14 -12.56 14.68 8.29
CA ASP A 14 -12.50 14.64 6.82
C ASP A 14 -11.08 14.63 6.26
N MET A 15 -10.07 14.48 7.10
CA MET A 15 -8.67 14.43 6.65
C MET A 15 -8.26 12.99 6.31
N PRO A 16 -7.98 12.69 5.03
CA PRO A 16 -7.48 11.38 4.65
C PRO A 16 -6.12 11.14 5.30
N ALA A 17 -5.99 10.01 5.98
CA ALA A 17 -4.76 9.67 6.68
C ALA A 17 -4.48 8.17 6.64
N ALA A 18 -3.20 7.83 6.78
CA ALA A 18 -2.75 6.48 6.99
C ALA A 18 -1.55 6.44 7.94
N PHE A 19 -1.39 5.34 8.68
CA PHE A 19 -0.29 5.14 9.62
C PHE A 19 0.60 3.97 9.20
N GLU A 20 1.90 4.21 9.14
CA GLU A 20 2.93 3.16 9.01
C GLU A 20 3.46 2.80 10.40
N PHE A 21 3.18 1.58 10.87
CA PHE A 21 3.75 1.07 12.12
C PHE A 21 5.00 0.25 11.85
N ARG A 22 6.12 0.65 12.46
CA ARG A 22 7.44 0.02 12.27
C ARG A 22 7.81 -1.03 13.32
N HIS A 23 6.90 -1.31 14.26
CA HIS A 23 7.13 -2.31 15.29
C HIS A 23 5.99 -3.35 15.28
N PRO A 24 6.28 -4.66 15.27
CA PRO A 24 5.26 -5.71 15.13
C PRO A 24 4.19 -5.71 16.21
N SER A 25 4.45 -5.13 17.38
CA SER A 25 3.47 -5.01 18.47
C SER A 25 2.26 -4.12 18.14
N TRP A 26 2.24 -3.47 16.97
CA TRP A 26 1.10 -2.69 16.47
C TRP A 26 0.32 -3.44 15.40
N HIS A 27 0.75 -4.66 15.04
CA HIS A 27 0.16 -5.47 13.98
C HIS A 27 -0.83 -6.45 14.60
N ASP A 28 -1.82 -5.91 15.32
CA ASP A 28 -2.86 -6.66 16.01
C ASP A 28 -4.26 -6.16 15.66
N GLU A 29 -5.27 -6.97 16.01
CA GLU A 29 -6.67 -6.68 15.71
C GLU A 29 -7.19 -5.41 16.38
N GLU A 30 -6.71 -5.07 17.59
CA GLU A 30 -7.11 -3.84 18.31
C GLU A 30 -6.67 -2.60 17.52
N THR A 31 -5.44 -2.60 17.03
CA THR A 31 -4.90 -1.52 16.20
C THR A 31 -5.66 -1.39 14.88
N PHE A 32 -5.91 -2.51 14.19
CA PHE A 32 -6.65 -2.47 12.92
C PHE A 32 -8.10 -2.00 13.09
N ALA A 33 -8.76 -2.41 14.17
CA ALA A 33 -10.12 -1.98 14.50
C ALA A 33 -10.16 -0.47 14.82
N ALA A 34 -9.18 0.04 15.58
CA ALA A 34 -9.11 1.47 15.90
C ALA A 34 -8.95 2.34 14.65
N LEU A 35 -8.10 1.92 13.71
CA LEU A 35 -7.93 2.59 12.41
C LEU A 35 -9.24 2.54 11.59
N ALA A 36 -9.83 1.34 11.48
CA ALA A 36 -11.04 1.13 10.69
C ALA A 36 -12.25 1.91 11.22
N GLY A 37 -12.42 1.99 12.54
CA GLY A 37 -13.48 2.77 13.17
C GLY A 37 -13.42 4.27 12.89
N ARG A 38 -12.26 4.78 12.44
CA ARG A 38 -12.04 6.19 12.06
C ARG A 38 -11.84 6.37 10.55
N GLY A 39 -11.96 5.30 9.74
CA GLY A 39 -11.69 5.35 8.30
C GLY A 39 -10.23 5.69 7.95
N VAL A 40 -9.30 5.42 8.87
CA VAL A 40 -7.87 5.71 8.70
C VAL A 40 -7.18 4.46 8.12
N GLY A 41 -6.31 4.66 7.13
CA GLY A 41 -5.61 3.57 6.48
C GLY A 41 -4.47 2.99 7.32
N LEU A 42 -4.30 1.68 7.30
CA LEU A 42 -3.03 1.03 7.59
C LEU A 42 -2.14 1.22 6.37
N TYR A 43 -0.95 1.80 6.57
CA TYR A 43 0.03 1.98 5.51
C TYR A 43 0.88 0.71 5.39
N ILE A 44 0.72 0.00 4.28
CA ILE A 44 1.34 -1.30 4.06
C ILE A 44 2.73 -1.09 3.45
N THR A 45 3.77 -1.62 4.07
CA THR A 45 5.13 -1.53 3.54
C THR A 45 5.63 -2.92 3.16
N ASP A 46 6.28 -3.01 2.00
CA ASP A 46 7.03 -4.17 1.55
C ASP A 46 8.50 -3.77 1.35
N SER A 47 9.39 -4.34 2.16
CA SER A 47 10.78 -3.90 2.26
C SER A 47 11.70 -5.07 2.58
N ASP A 48 12.96 -5.01 2.14
CA ASP A 48 14.01 -5.97 2.52
C ASP A 48 14.60 -5.69 3.92
N ASP A 49 13.97 -4.82 4.71
CA ASP A 49 14.38 -4.60 6.10
C ASP A 49 13.89 -5.79 6.91
N GLU A 50 14.81 -6.64 7.38
CA GLU A 50 14.48 -7.85 8.14
C GLU A 50 13.62 -7.60 9.38
N ARG A 51 13.63 -6.37 9.93
CA ARG A 51 12.79 -5.99 11.09
C ARG A 51 11.36 -5.64 10.71
N LEU A 52 11.10 -5.33 9.43
CA LEU A 52 9.80 -4.89 8.94
C LEU A 52 9.17 -5.89 7.95
N GLY A 53 9.96 -6.40 7.01
CA GLY A 53 9.51 -7.27 5.92
C GLY A 53 8.33 -6.68 5.16
N THR A 54 7.37 -7.54 4.83
CA THR A 54 6.02 -7.13 4.39
C THR A 54 5.10 -7.01 5.61
N THR A 55 4.59 -5.81 5.87
CA THR A 55 3.59 -5.58 6.92
C THR A 55 2.26 -6.27 6.58
N PRO A 56 1.38 -6.55 7.56
CA PRO A 56 0.10 -7.19 7.30
C PRO A 56 -0.73 -6.50 6.20
N LEU A 57 -1.26 -7.30 5.28
CA LEU A 57 -2.04 -6.84 4.15
C LEU A 57 -3.50 -6.60 4.56
N VAL A 58 -3.75 -5.67 5.48
CA VAL A 58 -5.08 -5.37 6.02
C VAL A 58 -5.55 -4.00 5.53
N ALA A 59 -6.71 -3.95 4.85
CA ALA A 59 -7.31 -2.72 4.38
C ALA A 59 -8.29 -2.16 5.41
N THR A 60 -7.86 -1.19 6.21
CA THR A 60 -8.67 -0.56 7.27
C THR A 60 -9.50 0.64 6.79
N ALA A 61 -9.31 1.10 5.55
CA ALA A 61 -10.05 2.23 4.98
C ALA A 61 -10.41 1.99 3.51
N THR A 62 -11.28 2.84 2.97
CA THR A 62 -11.61 2.86 1.53
C THR A 62 -10.42 3.27 0.67
N ARG A 63 -9.51 4.08 1.23
CA ARG A 63 -8.21 4.38 0.62
C ARG A 63 -7.16 3.44 1.17
N VAL A 64 -6.53 2.67 0.29
CA VAL A 64 -5.43 1.76 0.63
C VAL A 64 -4.13 2.37 0.20
N TYR A 65 -3.17 2.40 1.11
CA TYR A 65 -1.84 2.92 0.86
C TYR A 65 -0.82 1.81 1.03
N PHE A 66 0.08 1.67 0.06
CA PHE A 66 1.24 0.82 0.24
C PHE A 66 2.49 1.41 -0.36
N ARG A 67 3.64 0.91 0.11
CA ARG A 67 4.96 1.26 -0.38
C ARG A 67 5.76 0.01 -0.72
N LEU A 68 6.12 -0.08 -1.99
CA LEU A 68 7.01 -1.10 -2.52
C LEU A 68 8.43 -0.52 -2.46
N ARG A 69 9.28 -1.13 -1.64
CA ARG A 69 10.61 -0.61 -1.29
C ARG A 69 11.71 -1.68 -1.33
N ARG A 70 11.39 -2.92 -1.70
CA ARG A 70 12.46 -3.90 -1.92
C ARG A 70 13.42 -3.40 -3.00
N ASP A 71 14.68 -3.79 -2.89
CA ASP A 71 15.75 -3.42 -3.81
C ASP A 71 15.46 -3.94 -5.22
N SER A 72 14.76 -5.08 -5.31
CA SER A 72 14.26 -5.63 -6.57
C SER A 72 12.98 -6.44 -6.36
N TYR A 73 12.23 -6.58 -7.45
CA TYR A 73 11.05 -7.41 -7.56
C TYR A 73 11.21 -8.27 -8.81
N ASP A 74 10.92 -9.57 -8.69
CA ASP A 74 10.85 -10.46 -9.85
C ASP A 74 9.45 -10.42 -10.48
N ASP A 75 9.32 -11.04 -11.66
CA ASP A 75 8.07 -11.06 -12.43
C ASP A 75 6.88 -11.61 -11.61
N GLU A 76 7.12 -12.63 -10.80
CA GLU A 76 6.09 -13.21 -9.95
C GLU A 76 5.67 -12.26 -8.82
N SER A 77 6.61 -11.54 -8.21
CA SER A 77 6.29 -10.53 -7.21
C SER A 77 5.44 -9.40 -7.79
N TYR A 78 5.71 -8.96 -9.03
CA TYR A 78 4.88 -7.96 -9.69
C TYR A 78 3.46 -8.48 -9.97
N LYS A 79 3.31 -9.73 -10.42
CA LYS A 79 1.99 -10.34 -10.61
C LYS A 79 1.21 -10.44 -9.30
N VAL A 80 1.87 -10.82 -8.20
CA VAL A 80 1.26 -10.89 -6.87
C VAL A 80 0.76 -9.52 -6.43
N TRP A 81 1.59 -8.48 -6.56
CA TRP A 81 1.19 -7.12 -6.20
C TRP A 81 0.10 -6.57 -7.11
N ALA A 82 0.16 -6.83 -8.42
CA ALA A 82 -0.88 -6.45 -9.36
C ALA A 82 -2.22 -7.10 -8.98
N ALA A 83 -2.26 -8.43 -8.79
CA ALA A 83 -3.48 -9.13 -8.40
C ALA A 83 -4.06 -8.60 -7.07
N ARG A 84 -3.20 -8.22 -6.11
CA ARG A 84 -3.63 -7.64 -4.83
C ARG A 84 -4.29 -6.28 -5.02
N VAL A 85 -3.68 -5.42 -5.83
CA VAL A 85 -4.24 -4.11 -6.20
C VAL A 85 -5.55 -4.29 -6.94
N SER A 86 -5.61 -5.17 -7.94
CA SER A 86 -6.81 -5.48 -8.71
C SER A 86 -7.96 -5.92 -7.82
N ALA A 87 -7.70 -6.79 -6.84
CA ALA A 87 -8.71 -7.22 -5.88
C ALA A 87 -9.28 -6.06 -5.07
N TRP A 88 -8.44 -5.16 -4.54
CA TRP A 88 -8.92 -3.99 -3.81
C TRP A 88 -9.63 -2.97 -4.70
N VAL A 89 -9.20 -2.78 -5.94
CA VAL A 89 -9.91 -1.94 -6.91
C VAL A 89 -11.28 -2.54 -7.23
N ALA A 90 -11.39 -3.86 -7.41
CA ALA A 90 -12.67 -4.55 -7.62
C ALA A 90 -13.61 -4.45 -6.41
N GLU A 91 -13.07 -4.34 -5.20
CA GLU A 91 -13.83 -4.02 -3.97
C GLU A 91 -14.30 -2.55 -3.91
N GLY A 92 -13.93 -1.70 -4.89
CA GLY A 92 -14.30 -0.28 -4.93
C GLY A 92 -13.40 0.62 -4.08
N ARG A 93 -12.16 0.20 -3.80
CA ARG A 93 -11.19 0.99 -3.02
C ARG A 93 -10.33 1.86 -3.92
N ASP A 94 -9.95 3.03 -3.41
CA ASP A 94 -8.90 3.86 -4.03
C ASP A 94 -7.54 3.33 -3.57
N VAL A 95 -6.67 2.96 -4.52
CA VAL A 95 -5.39 2.31 -4.21
C VAL A 95 -4.22 3.21 -4.59
N PHE A 96 -3.34 3.49 -3.62
CA PHE A 96 -2.17 4.35 -3.78
C PHE A 96 -0.87 3.56 -3.52
N ALA A 97 -0.10 3.35 -4.59
CA ALA A 97 1.19 2.68 -4.58
C ALA A 97 2.34 3.69 -4.62
N LEU A 98 3.15 3.77 -3.55
CA LEU A 98 4.35 4.60 -3.52
C LEU A 98 5.58 3.72 -3.75
N LEU A 99 6.18 3.81 -4.93
CA LEU A 99 7.39 3.08 -5.26
C LEU A 99 8.60 3.98 -4.96
N LYS A 100 9.49 3.53 -4.07
CA LYS A 100 10.67 4.32 -3.67
C LYS A 100 11.95 3.60 -4.05
N HIS A 101 12.92 4.35 -4.57
CA HIS A 101 14.35 4.01 -4.52
C HIS A 101 15.19 5.22 -4.08
N ASP A 102 16.25 4.96 -3.33
CA ASP A 102 17.15 5.99 -2.77
C ASP A 102 18.30 6.33 -3.75
N ILE A 103 17.96 6.92 -4.91
CA ILE A 103 18.85 7.47 -5.98
C ILE A 103 18.94 6.56 -7.23
N GLY A 104 18.60 7.10 -8.42
CA GLY A 104 18.65 6.43 -9.74
C GLY A 104 17.38 6.59 -10.61
N LEU A 105 17.24 5.80 -11.67
CA LEU A 105 15.99 5.56 -12.42
C LEU A 105 15.07 4.38 -11.96
N PRO A 106 15.39 3.52 -10.95
CA PRO A 106 14.61 2.31 -10.62
C PRO A 106 13.11 2.49 -10.35
N GLY A 107 12.69 3.55 -9.64
CA GLY A 107 11.29 3.71 -9.22
C GLY A 107 10.32 3.93 -10.39
N ILE A 108 10.78 4.53 -11.49
CA ILE A 108 9.97 4.67 -12.70
C ILE A 108 9.81 3.30 -13.37
N GLU A 109 10.89 2.54 -13.50
CA GLU A 109 10.86 1.19 -14.09
C GLU A 109 9.94 0.25 -13.30
N MET A 110 10.04 0.26 -11.96
CA MET A 110 9.13 -0.48 -11.08
C MET A 110 7.67 -0.05 -11.29
N GLY A 111 7.43 1.26 -11.41
CA GLY A 111 6.09 1.80 -11.66
C GLY A 111 5.52 1.34 -12.99
N LEU A 112 6.34 1.35 -14.04
CA LEU A 112 5.95 0.87 -15.38
C LEU A 112 5.70 -0.64 -15.40
N GLU A 113 6.52 -1.44 -14.71
CA GLU A 113 6.33 -2.89 -14.61
C GLU A 113 5.04 -3.23 -13.84
N LEU A 114 4.79 -2.60 -12.70
CA LEU A 114 3.54 -2.78 -11.96
C LEU A 114 2.33 -2.37 -12.81
N THR A 115 2.41 -1.24 -13.51
CA THR A 115 1.36 -0.76 -14.43
C THR A 115 1.08 -1.77 -15.55
N ARG A 116 2.12 -2.38 -16.14
CA ARG A 116 1.97 -3.42 -17.17
C ARG A 116 1.23 -4.64 -16.63
N ASN A 117 1.58 -5.09 -15.43
CA ASN A 117 0.92 -6.23 -14.80
C ASN A 117 -0.56 -5.91 -14.45
N LEU A 118 -0.85 -4.70 -13.95
CA LEU A 118 -2.23 -4.24 -13.70
C LEU A 118 -3.07 -4.16 -14.97
N ALA A 119 -2.47 -3.76 -16.09
CA ALA A 119 -3.15 -3.73 -17.37
C ALA A 119 -3.41 -5.12 -17.94
N ALA A 120 -2.44 -6.03 -17.80
CA ALA A 120 -2.61 -7.44 -18.18
C ALA A 120 -3.74 -8.11 -17.37
N ASP A 121 -3.93 -7.70 -16.11
CA ASP A 121 -5.00 -8.16 -15.22
C ASP A 121 -6.32 -7.37 -15.37
N GLY A 122 -6.37 -6.38 -16.27
CA GLY A 122 -7.57 -5.59 -16.57
C GLY A 122 -7.97 -4.56 -15.50
N ALA A 123 -7.19 -4.41 -14.42
CA ALA A 123 -7.46 -3.46 -13.33
C ALA A 123 -7.08 -2.02 -13.65
N LEU A 124 -6.29 -1.81 -14.71
CA LEU A 124 -5.89 -0.48 -15.16
C LEU A 124 -5.89 -0.41 -16.68
N ALA A 125 -6.55 0.61 -17.25
CA ALA A 125 -6.31 0.95 -18.65
C ALA A 125 -4.91 1.56 -18.76
N LEU A 126 -4.04 1.01 -19.63
CA LEU A 126 -2.66 1.51 -19.78
C LEU A 126 -2.66 3.03 -19.96
N PRO A 127 -1.94 3.78 -19.11
CA PRO A 127 -1.79 5.20 -19.32
C PRO A 127 -0.81 5.39 -20.47
N ILE A 128 -1.36 5.66 -21.66
CA ILE A 128 -0.67 6.12 -22.87
C ILE A 128 0.16 5.00 -23.55
N ALA A 129 -0.05 4.84 -24.86
CA ALA A 129 0.77 3.98 -25.70
C ALA A 129 2.25 4.34 -25.54
N ALA A 130 3.13 3.34 -25.44
CA ALA A 130 4.57 3.55 -25.47
C ALA A 130 4.92 4.49 -26.64
N PRO A 131 5.81 5.48 -26.46
CA PRO A 131 6.24 6.30 -27.58
C PRO A 131 6.83 5.38 -28.66
N ALA A 132 6.38 5.60 -29.89
CA ALA A 132 6.78 4.86 -31.07
C ALA A 132 8.27 5.02 -31.39
#